data_AF-A0A7C9RDT4-F1
#
_entry.id   AF-A0A7C9RDT4-F1
#
_cell.length_a   1.000
_cell.length_b   1.000
_cell.length_c   1.000
_cell.angle_alpha   90.00
_cell.angle_beta   90.00
_cell.angle_gamma   90.00
#
_symmetry.space_group_name_H-M   'P 1'
#
loop_
_entity.id
_entity.type
_entity.pdbx_description
1 polymer ?
#
loop_
_entity_poly.entity_id
_entity_poly.type
_entity_poly.pdbx_seq_one_letter_code
_entity_poly.pdbx_strand_id
1 'polypeptide(L)'
;EYKAQRAPAPDDLIPQFALIREAVRAFDLPCLEQSGYEADDLIATYVREACERGATATIVSSDKDLMQLVTDCVSMYDTMKDRRIGIPEVIEKFGVPPEKVVEVQALAGDSVDNVPGVPGIGIKTAAQLINEYGDLETLLKRAPEIKQPKRREALIENADKARISKKLVQLDDRVKLDVPLDDLAVHEPDSRKLIAFLKAMEFSTLTRRVAEYSQIDPSDVEANASMKSSFAPADVAADSPKTPPLGGEPDLFARGTAEKTSNAGQWTGSQPKQAAASANGPQTPKALADARAEEARSAKFNRTKYATISSIDELKRWIARAFDLGQVALTVETASADPMQADICGISLATGVNEACYIPLAHTKPGDGSGLFAGGLAPDQIKAADALAALKPLLTDAGVLKIGHDLKFDTVVLAQHGIDMAPLEDTILISYVLDAGRAKHDYESLAESWFGHKAIGFGELIGSGKNRVAYDQVPVEKAAEYAAERADVTLRLWRVLKPRLMAYRVNTVYETLERPLV
;
A
#
# COMPACT_ATOMS: atom_id res chain seq x y z
N GLU A 1 -27.87 24.96 -5.71
CA GLU A 1 -27.31 23.98 -4.74
C GLU A 1 -26.53 22.84 -5.40
N TYR A 2 -26.35 22.84 -6.73
CA TYR A 2 -25.49 21.88 -7.43
C TYR A 2 -24.06 21.89 -6.84
N LYS A 3 -23.54 20.71 -6.50
CA LYS A 3 -22.24 20.49 -5.82
C LYS A 3 -22.06 21.22 -4.48
N ALA A 4 -23.10 21.83 -3.90
CA ALA A 4 -23.00 22.68 -2.71
C ALA A 4 -22.60 21.93 -1.41
N GLN A 5 -22.78 20.62 -1.39
CA GLN A 5 -22.42 19.75 -0.25
C GLN A 5 -21.01 19.15 -0.35
N ARG A 6 -20.25 19.46 -1.41
CA ARG A 6 -18.85 19.03 -1.49
C ARG A 6 -18.09 19.76 -0.40
N ALA A 7 -17.48 18.99 0.51
CA ALA A 7 -16.58 19.54 1.51
C ALA A 7 -15.45 20.32 0.80
N PRO A 8 -14.96 21.42 1.39
CA PRO A 8 -13.78 22.09 0.84
C PRO A 8 -12.62 21.08 0.74
N ALA A 9 -11.74 21.30 -0.23
CA ALA A 9 -10.55 20.47 -0.38
C ALA A 9 -9.77 20.44 0.95
N PRO A 10 -9.32 19.27 1.40
CA PRO A 10 -8.52 19.15 2.62
C PRO A 10 -7.30 20.09 2.60
N ASP A 11 -6.96 20.68 3.74
CA ASP A 11 -5.87 21.67 3.86
C ASP A 11 -4.51 21.11 3.44
N ASP A 12 -4.31 19.80 3.57
CA ASP A 12 -3.12 19.06 3.14
C ASP A 12 -3.11 18.75 1.63
N LEU A 13 -4.27 18.75 0.97
CA LEU A 13 -4.40 18.53 -0.47
C LEU A 13 -4.15 19.81 -1.27
N ILE A 14 -4.58 20.97 -0.77
CA ILE A 14 -4.49 22.26 -1.49
C ILE A 14 -3.07 22.57 -1.99
N PRO A 15 -1.99 22.41 -1.19
CA PRO A 15 -0.62 22.65 -1.66
C PRO A 15 -0.19 21.70 -2.79
N GLN A 16 -0.77 20.49 -2.85
CA GLN A 16 -0.40 19.47 -3.83
C GLN A 16 -0.91 19.82 -5.24
N PHE A 17 -1.97 20.63 -5.38
CA PHE A 17 -2.46 21.04 -6.70
C PHE A 17 -1.43 21.84 -7.49
N ALA A 18 -0.64 22.68 -6.82
CA ALA A 18 0.46 23.39 -7.46
C ALA A 18 1.53 22.39 -7.97
N LEU A 19 1.88 21.40 -7.15
CA LEU A 19 2.87 20.38 -7.50
C LEU A 19 2.41 19.50 -8.67
N ILE A 20 1.11 19.16 -8.75
CA ILE A 20 0.55 18.39 -9.86
C ILE A 20 0.65 19.17 -11.17
N ARG A 21 0.32 20.47 -11.18
CA ARG A 21 0.48 21.31 -12.39
C ARG A 21 1.92 21.34 -12.87
N GLU A 22 2.86 21.44 -11.94
CA GLU A 22 4.29 21.41 -12.24
C GLU A 22 4.75 20.04 -12.73
N ALA A 23 4.22 18.95 -12.18
CA ALA A 23 4.46 17.61 -12.68
C ALA A 23 3.98 17.48 -14.12
N VAL A 24 2.73 17.86 -14.41
CA VAL A 24 2.16 17.80 -15.77
C VAL A 24 3.01 18.60 -16.76
N ARG A 25 3.47 19.80 -16.39
CA ARG A 25 4.42 20.60 -17.20
C ARG A 25 5.78 19.93 -17.38
N ALA A 26 6.32 19.31 -16.33
CA ALA A 26 7.62 18.62 -16.39
C ALA A 26 7.58 17.36 -17.28
N PHE A 27 6.44 16.68 -17.32
CA PHE A 27 6.17 15.57 -18.24
C PHE A 27 5.74 16.02 -19.64
N ASP A 28 5.74 17.34 -19.91
CA ASP A 28 5.33 17.95 -21.18
C ASP A 28 3.92 17.53 -21.64
N LEU A 29 3.05 17.32 -20.66
CA LEU A 29 1.63 17.01 -20.88
C LEU A 29 0.83 18.32 -20.91
N PRO A 30 -0.11 18.49 -21.86
CA PRO A 30 -1.00 19.65 -21.86
C PRO A 30 -1.85 19.71 -20.59
N CYS A 31 -1.75 20.82 -19.84
CA CYS A 31 -2.59 21.12 -18.69
C CYS A 31 -3.62 22.18 -19.10
N LEU A 32 -4.89 21.80 -19.17
CA LEU A 32 -5.95 22.63 -19.73
C LEU A 32 -6.83 23.16 -18.59
N GLU A 33 -6.92 24.48 -18.48
CA GLU A 33 -7.76 25.17 -17.50
C GLU A 33 -8.48 26.30 -18.22
N GLN A 34 -9.81 26.34 -18.14
CA GLN A 34 -10.61 27.39 -18.76
C GLN A 34 -11.67 27.89 -17.79
N SER A 35 -11.71 29.21 -17.56
CA SER A 35 -12.62 29.80 -16.60
C SER A 35 -14.08 29.70 -17.05
N GLY A 36 -14.96 29.35 -16.12
CA GLY A 36 -16.41 29.29 -16.37
C GLY A 36 -16.95 27.93 -16.85
N TYR A 37 -16.07 26.95 -17.05
CA TYR A 37 -16.43 25.59 -17.48
C TYR A 37 -15.84 24.55 -16.54
N GLU A 38 -16.50 23.39 -16.45
CA GLU A 38 -15.93 22.24 -15.76
C GLU A 38 -14.99 21.46 -16.69
N ALA A 39 -14.11 20.64 -16.11
CA ALA A 39 -13.22 19.79 -16.90
C ALA A 39 -14.01 18.83 -17.81
N ASP A 40 -15.19 18.40 -17.34
CA ASP A 40 -16.06 17.47 -18.08
C ASP A 40 -16.62 18.10 -19.37
N ASP A 41 -16.91 19.41 -19.37
CA ASP A 41 -17.35 20.16 -20.56
C ASP A 41 -16.21 20.30 -21.58
N LEU A 42 -14.99 20.55 -21.10
CA LEU A 42 -13.80 20.59 -21.95
C LEU A 42 -13.57 19.22 -22.59
N ILE A 43 -13.63 18.15 -21.81
CA ILE A 43 -13.48 16.76 -22.30
C ILE A 43 -14.56 16.46 -23.36
N ALA A 44 -15.83 16.79 -23.09
CA ALA A 44 -16.92 16.61 -24.05
C ALA A 44 -16.63 17.29 -25.38
N THR A 45 -16.15 18.53 -25.33
CA THR A 45 -15.82 19.32 -26.53
C THR A 45 -14.62 18.72 -27.30
N TYR A 46 -13.51 18.39 -26.62
CA TYR A 46 -12.32 17.80 -27.27
C TYR A 46 -12.62 16.46 -27.93
N VAL A 47 -13.38 15.61 -27.25
CA VAL A 47 -13.75 14.29 -27.75
C VAL A 47 -14.61 14.41 -29.00
N ARG A 48 -15.59 15.32 -29.02
CA ARG A 48 -16.39 15.63 -30.21
C ARG A 48 -15.49 16.07 -31.37
N GLU A 49 -14.63 17.06 -31.16
CA GLU A 49 -13.74 17.57 -32.21
C GLU A 49 -12.78 16.48 -32.75
N ALA A 50 -12.28 15.61 -31.88
CA ALA A 50 -11.41 14.50 -32.27
C ALA A 50 -12.16 13.51 -33.17
N CYS A 51 -13.39 13.12 -32.79
CA CYS A 51 -14.21 12.22 -33.59
C CYS A 51 -14.63 12.83 -34.94
N GLU A 52 -14.95 14.12 -34.99
CA GLU A 52 -15.25 14.83 -36.25
C GLU A 52 -14.07 14.84 -37.22
N ARG A 53 -12.83 14.80 -36.70
CA ARG A 53 -11.59 14.70 -37.48
C ARG A 53 -11.19 13.25 -37.79
N GLY A 54 -12.00 12.26 -37.37
CA GLY A 54 -11.77 10.83 -37.62
C GLY A 54 -10.75 10.17 -36.70
N ALA A 55 -10.37 10.81 -35.60
CA ALA A 55 -9.55 10.20 -34.55
C ALA A 55 -10.42 9.36 -33.60
N THR A 56 -9.83 8.41 -32.90
CA THR A 56 -10.49 7.72 -31.77
C THR A 56 -10.08 8.37 -30.45
N ALA A 57 -10.99 8.41 -29.48
CA ALA A 57 -10.74 9.01 -28.17
C ALA A 57 -10.89 7.99 -27.03
N THR A 58 -10.00 8.11 -26.03
CA THR A 58 -10.11 7.35 -24.77
C THR A 58 -10.12 8.33 -23.60
N ILE A 59 -11.23 8.36 -22.88
CA ILE A 59 -11.40 9.17 -21.67
C ILE A 59 -10.94 8.33 -20.48
N VAL A 60 -9.94 8.82 -19.73
CA VAL A 60 -9.46 8.14 -18.52
C VAL A 60 -10.13 8.78 -17.30
N SER A 61 -11.20 8.17 -16.82
CA SER A 61 -11.97 8.67 -15.67
C SER A 61 -12.90 7.58 -15.10
N SER A 62 -13.16 7.65 -13.80
CA SER A 62 -14.21 6.86 -13.13
C SER A 62 -15.56 7.58 -13.07
N ASP A 63 -15.62 8.84 -13.50
CA ASP A 63 -16.85 9.62 -13.45
C ASP A 63 -17.92 9.02 -14.37
N LYS A 64 -19.12 8.82 -13.83
CA LYS A 64 -20.23 8.21 -14.57
C LYS A 64 -20.89 9.20 -15.53
N ASP A 65 -20.73 10.50 -15.33
CA ASP A 65 -21.40 11.50 -16.15
C ASP A 65 -20.77 11.58 -17.55
N LEU A 66 -19.46 11.32 -17.65
CA LEU A 66 -18.73 11.18 -18.91
C LEU A 66 -19.17 9.95 -19.74
N MET A 67 -19.91 9.00 -19.15
CA MET A 67 -20.45 7.84 -19.89
C MET A 67 -21.47 8.25 -20.97
N GLN A 68 -22.01 9.47 -20.91
CA GLN A 68 -22.86 10.04 -21.97
C GLN A 68 -22.09 10.31 -23.28
N LEU A 69 -20.75 10.37 -23.23
CA LEU A 69 -19.88 10.65 -24.37
C LEU A 69 -19.42 9.38 -25.10
N VAL A 70 -19.69 8.19 -24.54
CA VAL A 70 -19.26 6.91 -25.11
C VAL A 70 -19.95 6.65 -26.45
N THR A 71 -19.17 6.30 -27.47
CA THR A 71 -19.64 5.98 -28.82
C THR A 71 -18.72 4.93 -29.45
N ASP A 72 -18.90 4.58 -30.72
CA ASP A 72 -17.93 3.72 -31.43
C ASP A 72 -16.55 4.40 -31.58
N CYS A 73 -16.50 5.74 -31.54
CA CYS A 73 -15.27 6.53 -31.59
C CYS A 73 -14.64 6.72 -30.20
N VAL A 74 -15.46 6.67 -29.14
CA VAL A 74 -15.10 7.12 -27.79
C VAL A 74 -15.26 5.99 -26.79
N SER A 75 -14.17 5.65 -26.12
CA SER A 75 -14.17 4.68 -25.02
C SER A 75 -13.77 5.35 -23.70
N MET A 76 -14.15 4.75 -22.59
CA MET A 76 -13.66 5.16 -21.27
C MET A 76 -12.80 4.07 -20.63
N TYR A 77 -11.86 4.47 -19.78
CA TYR A 77 -11.04 3.59 -18.97
C TYR A 77 -11.02 4.07 -17.51
N ASP A 78 -11.51 3.21 -16.62
CA ASP A 78 -11.50 3.41 -15.17
C ASP A 78 -10.24 2.76 -14.59
N THR A 79 -9.25 3.58 -14.22
CA THR A 79 -7.97 3.13 -13.64
C THR A 79 -8.12 2.56 -12.24
N MET A 80 -9.18 2.91 -11.51
CA MET A 80 -9.41 2.40 -10.14
C MET A 80 -9.91 0.96 -10.15
N LYS A 81 -10.64 0.59 -11.21
CA LYS A 81 -11.20 -0.77 -11.38
C LYS A 81 -10.51 -1.57 -12.48
N ASP A 82 -9.51 -0.99 -13.14
CA ASP A 82 -8.86 -1.51 -14.33
C ASP A 82 -9.88 -2.01 -15.38
N ARG A 83 -10.89 -1.18 -15.66
CA ARG A 83 -12.03 -1.57 -16.50
C ARG A 83 -12.18 -0.64 -17.69
N ARG A 84 -12.23 -1.23 -18.89
CA ARG A 84 -12.66 -0.53 -20.11
C ARG A 84 -14.19 -0.48 -20.17
N ILE A 85 -14.71 0.66 -20.58
CA ILE A 85 -16.13 0.96 -20.67
C ILE A 85 -16.41 1.41 -22.10
N GLY A 86 -17.13 0.59 -22.84
CA GLY A 86 -17.78 0.92 -24.10
C GLY A 86 -19.29 0.92 -23.96
N ILE A 87 -20.00 0.92 -25.09
CA ILE A 87 -21.46 0.91 -25.15
C ILE A 87 -22.09 -0.23 -24.31
N PRO A 88 -21.58 -1.49 -24.36
CA PRO A 88 -22.15 -2.59 -23.57
C PRO A 88 -22.10 -2.32 -22.06
N GLU A 89 -21.00 -1.77 -21.56
CA GLU A 89 -20.81 -1.49 -20.14
C GLU A 89 -21.66 -0.31 -19.67
N VAL A 90 -21.91 0.68 -20.55
CA VAL A 90 -22.87 1.77 -20.27
C VAL A 90 -24.29 1.20 -20.14
N ILE A 91 -24.68 0.31 -21.05
CA ILE A 91 -25.99 -0.36 -21.01
C ILE A 91 -26.11 -1.24 -19.75
N GLU A 92 -25.06 -1.96 -19.36
CA GLU A 92 -25.05 -2.74 -18.13
C GLU A 92 -25.32 -1.86 -16.89
N LYS A 93 -24.69 -0.68 -16.83
CA LYS A 93 -24.78 0.22 -15.67
C LYS A 93 -26.09 1.00 -15.62
N PHE A 94 -26.54 1.54 -16.75
CA PHE A 94 -27.68 2.45 -16.82
C PHE A 94 -28.96 1.82 -17.41
N GLY A 95 -28.88 0.65 -18.04
CA GLY A 95 -30.01 0.00 -18.71
C GLY A 95 -30.45 0.69 -20.01
N VAL A 96 -29.67 1.66 -20.49
CA VAL A 96 -29.92 2.45 -21.70
C VAL A 96 -28.60 2.72 -22.43
N PRO A 97 -28.61 2.99 -23.74
CA PRO A 97 -27.41 3.37 -24.47
C PRO A 97 -26.92 4.79 -24.08
N PRO A 98 -25.66 5.16 -24.39
CA PRO A 98 -25.03 6.43 -24.00
C PRO A 98 -25.87 7.69 -24.26
N GLU A 99 -26.53 7.77 -25.43
CA GLU A 99 -27.36 8.91 -25.83
C GLU A 99 -28.63 9.12 -24.97
N LYS A 100 -28.93 8.18 -24.07
CA LYS A 100 -30.06 8.24 -23.12
C LYS A 100 -29.61 8.32 -21.66
N VAL A 101 -28.31 8.30 -21.37
CA VAL A 101 -27.78 8.37 -20.00
C VAL A 101 -28.25 9.63 -19.28
N VAL A 102 -28.20 10.79 -19.97
CA VAL A 102 -28.67 12.09 -19.46
C VAL A 102 -30.14 12.04 -19.05
N GLU A 103 -31.00 11.38 -19.83
CA GLU A 103 -32.44 11.25 -19.53
C GLU A 103 -32.66 10.40 -18.27
N VAL A 104 -31.87 9.34 -18.11
CA VAL A 104 -31.92 8.47 -16.93
C VAL A 104 -31.43 9.19 -15.68
N GLN A 105 -30.32 9.92 -15.76
CA GLN A 105 -29.79 10.71 -14.65
C GLN A 105 -30.70 11.86 -14.26
N ALA A 106 -31.36 12.51 -15.22
CA ALA A 106 -32.34 13.56 -14.95
C ALA A 106 -33.50 13.08 -14.07
N LEU A 107 -33.90 11.82 -14.21
CA LEU A 107 -34.95 11.19 -13.40
C LEU A 107 -34.41 10.60 -12.10
N ALA A 108 -33.27 9.91 -12.16
CA ALA A 108 -32.71 9.23 -11.00
C ALA A 108 -32.09 10.19 -9.97
N GLY A 109 -31.63 11.35 -10.44
CA GLY A 109 -30.83 12.28 -9.65
C GLY A 109 -29.44 11.73 -9.37
N ASP A 110 -28.66 12.53 -8.65
CA ASP A 110 -27.34 12.16 -8.17
C ASP A 110 -27.08 12.78 -6.79
N SER A 111 -26.98 11.92 -5.79
CA SER A 111 -26.68 12.35 -4.43
C SER A 111 -25.25 12.84 -4.25
N VAL A 112 -24.30 12.50 -5.13
CA VAL A 112 -22.90 12.99 -5.01
C VAL A 112 -22.86 14.47 -5.39
N ASP A 113 -23.44 14.80 -6.54
CA ASP A 113 -23.45 16.15 -7.11
C ASP A 113 -24.64 17.02 -6.70
N ASN A 114 -25.48 16.50 -5.79
CA ASN A 114 -26.69 17.14 -5.32
C ASN A 114 -27.67 17.47 -6.47
N VAL A 115 -27.77 16.55 -7.43
CA VAL A 115 -28.75 16.61 -8.52
C VAL A 115 -30.05 16.01 -8.00
N PRO A 116 -31.17 16.78 -7.97
CA PRO A 116 -32.34 16.41 -7.20
C PRO A 116 -33.12 15.21 -7.75
N GLY A 117 -33.22 15.07 -9.08
CA GLY A 117 -33.99 14.01 -9.72
C GLY A 117 -35.49 14.02 -9.34
N VAL A 118 -36.15 12.88 -9.54
CA VAL A 118 -37.54 12.63 -9.16
C VAL A 118 -37.59 11.65 -7.97
N PRO A 119 -38.18 12.05 -6.84
CA PRO A 119 -38.26 11.20 -5.65
C PRO A 119 -38.87 9.82 -5.94
N GLY A 120 -38.20 8.76 -5.50
CA GLY A 120 -38.67 7.37 -5.65
C GLY A 120 -38.43 6.76 -7.03
N ILE A 121 -37.74 7.46 -7.94
CA ILE A 121 -37.29 6.91 -9.21
C ILE A 121 -35.76 6.73 -9.14
N GLY A 122 -35.28 5.49 -9.12
CA GLY A 122 -33.86 5.17 -9.25
C GLY A 122 -33.49 4.76 -10.68
N ILE A 123 -32.19 4.53 -10.94
CA ILE A 123 -31.62 4.23 -12.26
C ILE A 123 -32.42 3.15 -13.03
N LYS A 124 -32.71 2.00 -12.40
CA LYS A 124 -33.45 0.91 -13.07
C LYS A 124 -34.86 1.32 -13.50
N THR A 125 -35.56 2.10 -12.67
CA THR A 125 -36.91 2.58 -12.99
C THR A 125 -36.86 3.68 -14.05
N ALA A 126 -35.90 4.60 -13.94
CA ALA A 126 -35.68 5.62 -14.95
C ALA A 126 -35.37 4.99 -16.31
N ALA A 127 -34.48 4.00 -16.38
CA ALA A 127 -34.15 3.26 -17.58
C ALA A 127 -35.38 2.61 -18.23
N GLN A 128 -36.22 1.94 -17.43
CA GLN A 128 -37.47 1.35 -17.92
C GLN A 128 -38.39 2.40 -18.55
N LEU A 129 -38.57 3.55 -17.89
CA LEU A 129 -39.42 4.63 -18.38
C LEU A 129 -38.86 5.27 -19.64
N ILE A 130 -37.55 5.51 -19.71
CA ILE A 130 -36.92 6.10 -20.89
C ILE A 130 -36.95 5.12 -22.08
N ASN A 131 -36.77 3.82 -21.86
CA ASN A 131 -36.93 2.82 -22.92
C ASN A 131 -38.39 2.72 -23.44
N GLU A 132 -39.39 2.93 -22.57
CA GLU A 132 -40.81 2.86 -22.95
C GLU A 132 -41.33 4.14 -23.62
N TYR A 133 -40.93 5.32 -23.11
CA TYR A 133 -41.46 6.61 -23.53
C TYR A 133 -40.49 7.43 -24.40
N GLY A 134 -39.24 6.99 -24.56
CA GLY A 134 -38.24 7.56 -25.45
C GLY A 134 -37.35 8.63 -24.84
N ASP A 135 -37.92 9.71 -24.30
CA ASP A 135 -37.19 10.84 -23.72
C ASP A 135 -37.95 11.48 -22.54
N LEU A 136 -37.26 12.34 -21.77
CA LEU A 136 -37.85 12.97 -20.58
C LEU A 136 -39.10 13.81 -20.90
N GLU A 137 -39.12 14.58 -22.00
CA GLU A 137 -40.25 15.46 -22.30
C GLU A 137 -41.48 14.65 -22.75
N THR A 138 -41.27 13.61 -23.56
CA THR A 138 -42.31 12.69 -23.97
C THR A 138 -42.85 11.91 -22.76
N LEU A 139 -41.98 11.46 -21.86
CA LEU A 139 -42.37 10.83 -20.59
C LEU A 139 -43.20 11.77 -19.72
N LEU A 140 -42.78 13.03 -19.54
CA LEU A 140 -43.51 13.98 -18.70
C LEU A 140 -44.87 14.34 -19.30
N LYS A 141 -44.98 14.48 -20.62
CA LYS A 141 -46.26 14.71 -21.32
C LYS A 141 -47.22 13.53 -21.18
N ARG A 142 -46.71 12.30 -21.24
CA ARG A 142 -47.49 11.06 -21.14
C ARG A 142 -47.55 10.48 -19.73
N ALA A 143 -46.99 11.17 -18.74
CA ALA A 143 -47.02 10.75 -17.34
C ALA A 143 -48.44 10.38 -16.84
N PRO A 144 -49.54 11.05 -17.26
CA PRO A 144 -50.89 10.65 -16.87
C PRO A 144 -51.29 9.21 -17.25
N GLU A 145 -50.68 8.62 -18.28
CA GLU A 145 -50.94 7.26 -18.76
C GLU A 145 -50.35 6.18 -17.84
N ILE A 146 -49.42 6.54 -16.95
CA ILE A 146 -48.72 5.60 -16.08
C ILE A 146 -49.68 5.00 -15.05
N LYS A 147 -49.79 3.67 -15.06
CA LYS A 147 -50.73 2.90 -14.21
C LYS A 147 -50.41 2.99 -12.73
N GLN A 148 -49.14 3.18 -12.33
CA GLN A 148 -48.74 3.24 -10.93
C GLN A 148 -49.00 4.65 -10.34
N PRO A 149 -49.96 4.83 -9.41
CA PRO A 149 -50.39 6.16 -8.95
C PRO A 149 -49.26 7.00 -8.34
N LYS A 150 -48.49 6.41 -7.40
CA LYS A 150 -47.37 7.09 -6.74
C LYS A 150 -46.29 7.58 -7.72
N ARG A 151 -46.01 6.80 -8.77
CA ARG A 151 -44.98 7.13 -9.76
C ARG A 151 -45.45 8.25 -10.68
N ARG A 152 -46.71 8.19 -11.11
CA ARG A 152 -47.36 9.23 -11.89
C ARG A 152 -47.36 10.56 -11.15
N GLU A 153 -47.80 10.56 -9.89
CA GLU A 153 -47.82 11.75 -9.03
C GLU A 153 -46.42 12.34 -8.86
N ALA A 154 -45.42 11.50 -8.55
CA ALA A 154 -44.04 11.95 -8.39
C ALA A 154 -43.48 12.62 -9.67
N LEU A 155 -43.74 12.05 -10.85
CA LEU A 155 -43.30 12.61 -12.14
C LEU A 155 -43.98 13.95 -12.45
N ILE A 156 -45.29 14.07 -12.17
CA ILE A 156 -46.05 15.31 -12.42
C ILE A 156 -45.59 16.41 -11.46
N GLU A 157 -45.47 16.11 -10.17
CA GLU A 157 -45.10 17.09 -9.14
C GLU A 157 -43.65 17.56 -9.25
N ASN A 158 -42.76 16.72 -9.78
CA ASN A 158 -41.32 17.02 -9.88
C ASN A 158 -40.85 17.21 -11.32
N ALA A 159 -41.77 17.46 -12.26
CA ALA A 159 -41.45 17.66 -13.67
C ALA A 159 -40.38 18.74 -13.90
N ASP A 160 -40.50 19.88 -13.22
CA ASP A 160 -39.54 20.98 -13.35
C ASP A 160 -38.18 20.66 -12.72
N LYS A 161 -38.17 19.89 -11.63
CA LYS A 161 -36.91 19.40 -11.04
C LYS A 161 -36.19 18.42 -11.96
N ALA A 162 -36.92 17.55 -12.65
CA ALA A 162 -36.34 16.65 -13.64
C ALA A 162 -35.73 17.44 -14.81
N ARG A 163 -36.41 18.48 -15.31
CA ARG A 163 -35.88 19.38 -16.36
C ARG A 163 -34.64 20.12 -15.92
N ILE A 164 -34.60 20.62 -14.68
CA ILE A 164 -33.42 21.26 -14.12
C ILE A 164 -32.29 20.24 -13.98
N SER A 165 -32.58 19.03 -13.47
CA SER A 165 -31.60 17.95 -13.34
C SER A 165 -30.99 17.59 -14.69
N LYS A 166 -31.79 17.51 -15.74
CA LYS A 166 -31.32 17.30 -17.12
C LYS A 166 -30.30 18.35 -17.55
N LYS A 167 -30.57 19.63 -17.29
CA LYS A 167 -29.64 20.72 -17.60
C LYS A 167 -28.35 20.67 -16.80
N LEU A 168 -28.38 20.15 -15.58
CA LEU A 168 -27.21 20.06 -14.69
C LEU A 168 -26.28 18.90 -15.04
N VAL A 169 -26.81 17.79 -15.56
CA VAL A 169 -26.01 16.60 -15.92
C VAL A 169 -25.62 16.56 -17.40
N GLN A 170 -26.22 17.41 -18.22
CA GLN A 170 -25.87 17.52 -19.63
C GLN A 170 -24.59 18.35 -19.78
N LEU A 171 -23.56 17.73 -20.33
CA LEU A 171 -22.27 18.38 -20.60
C LEU A 171 -22.37 19.31 -21.80
N ASP A 172 -21.67 20.44 -21.76
CA ASP A 172 -21.53 21.34 -22.91
C ASP A 172 -20.40 20.85 -23.82
N ASP A 173 -20.75 20.34 -25.00
CA ASP A 173 -19.81 19.85 -26.02
C ASP A 173 -19.40 20.92 -27.05
N ARG A 174 -19.80 22.18 -26.82
CA ARG A 174 -19.55 23.33 -27.71
C ARG A 174 -18.82 24.47 -27.01
N VAL A 175 -18.00 24.14 -26.01
CA VAL A 175 -17.15 25.12 -25.36
C VAL A 175 -16.19 25.71 -26.39
N LYS A 176 -16.03 27.04 -26.38
CA LYS A 176 -14.98 27.68 -27.17
C LYS A 176 -13.64 27.43 -26.49
N LEU A 177 -12.93 26.39 -26.92
CA LEU A 177 -11.67 25.96 -26.34
C LEU A 177 -10.58 27.04 -26.49
N ASP A 178 -9.90 27.38 -25.39
CA ASP A 178 -8.75 28.29 -25.41
C ASP A 178 -7.52 27.67 -26.09
N VAL A 179 -7.37 26.35 -25.98
CA VAL A 179 -6.31 25.58 -26.64
C VAL A 179 -6.95 24.70 -27.72
N PRO A 180 -6.63 24.89 -29.01
CA PRO A 180 -7.13 24.03 -30.07
C PRO A 180 -6.64 22.58 -29.93
N LEU A 181 -7.44 21.62 -30.38
CA LEU A 181 -7.05 20.20 -30.40
C LEU A 181 -5.73 19.94 -31.15
N ASP A 182 -5.41 20.73 -32.18
CA ASP A 182 -4.18 20.59 -32.97
C ASP A 182 -2.90 20.89 -32.17
N ASP A 183 -3.02 21.64 -31.08
CA ASP A 183 -1.91 22.00 -30.20
C ASP A 183 -1.69 20.98 -29.07
N LEU A 184 -2.48 19.89 -29.04
CA LEU A 184 -2.42 18.84 -28.01
C LEU A 184 -1.59 17.61 -28.43
N ALA A 185 -0.73 17.76 -29.43
CA ALA A 185 0.15 16.68 -29.87
C ALA A 185 1.08 16.25 -28.72
N VAL A 186 1.27 14.94 -28.58
CA VAL A 186 2.20 14.38 -27.59
C VAL A 186 3.64 14.67 -28.04
N HIS A 187 4.42 15.23 -27.12
CA HIS A 187 5.83 15.52 -27.33
C HIS A 187 6.69 14.72 -26.34
N GLU A 188 7.95 14.49 -26.70
CA GLU A 188 8.90 13.93 -25.75
C GLU A 188 9.26 15.00 -24.71
N PRO A 189 9.20 14.68 -23.41
CA PRO A 189 9.50 15.65 -22.38
C PRO A 189 10.96 16.09 -22.43
N ASP A 190 11.21 17.36 -22.09
CA ASP A 190 12.55 17.86 -21.85
C ASP A 190 13.18 17.10 -20.68
N SER A 191 14.05 16.16 -21.02
CA SER A 191 14.61 15.21 -20.06
C SER A 191 15.39 15.89 -18.95
N ARG A 192 16.02 17.06 -19.20
CA ARG A 192 16.72 17.82 -18.16
C ARG A 192 15.73 18.46 -17.19
N LYS A 193 14.65 19.07 -17.69
CA LYS A 193 13.59 19.63 -16.84
C LYS A 193 12.89 18.56 -16.02
N LEU A 194 12.60 17.41 -16.63
CA LEU A 194 11.97 16.28 -15.97
C LEU A 194 12.88 15.71 -14.86
N ILE A 195 14.17 15.49 -15.13
CA ILE A 195 15.14 15.06 -14.11
C ILE A 195 15.24 16.08 -12.97
N ALA A 196 15.33 17.38 -13.28
CA ALA A 196 15.40 18.44 -12.28
C ALA A 196 14.16 18.48 -11.36
N PHE A 197 12.97 18.25 -11.93
CA PHE A 197 11.72 18.11 -11.18
C PHE A 197 11.71 16.86 -10.29
N LEU A 198 12.03 15.69 -10.86
CA LEU A 198 12.04 14.42 -10.12
C LEU A 198 13.03 14.42 -8.97
N LYS A 199 14.18 15.09 -9.14
CA LYS A 199 15.16 15.32 -8.05
C LYS A 199 14.61 16.22 -6.96
N ALA A 200 13.94 17.32 -7.32
CA ALA A 200 13.35 18.23 -6.33
C ALA A 200 12.26 17.55 -5.48
N MET A 201 11.54 16.59 -6.07
CA MET A 201 10.52 15.77 -5.39
C MET A 201 11.08 14.50 -4.73
N GLU A 202 12.40 14.28 -4.76
CA GLU A 202 13.08 13.10 -4.22
C GLU A 202 12.66 11.74 -4.83
N PHE A 203 12.14 11.74 -6.05
CA PHE A 203 11.76 10.51 -6.78
C PHE A 203 12.97 9.84 -7.44
N SER A 204 13.90 9.35 -6.61
CA SER A 204 15.20 8.79 -7.02
C SER A 204 15.10 7.64 -8.04
N THR A 205 14.14 6.72 -7.86
CA THR A 205 13.93 5.59 -8.80
C THR A 205 13.48 6.06 -10.17
N LEU A 206 12.54 7.02 -10.24
CA LEU A 206 12.08 7.59 -11.50
C LEU A 206 13.16 8.44 -12.16
N THR A 207 13.91 9.20 -11.35
CA THR A 207 15.06 10.00 -11.82
C THR A 207 16.06 9.10 -12.55
N ARG A 208 16.43 7.96 -11.97
CA ARG A 208 17.34 7.00 -12.60
C ARG A 208 16.78 6.44 -13.91
N ARG A 209 15.49 6.06 -13.94
CA ARG A 209 14.84 5.52 -15.16
C ARG A 209 14.82 6.54 -16.31
N VAL A 210 14.48 7.79 -16.01
CA VAL A 210 14.45 8.87 -17.02
C VAL A 210 15.86 9.22 -17.49
N ALA A 211 16.83 9.27 -16.57
CA ALA A 211 18.23 9.51 -16.90
C ALA A 211 18.84 8.41 -17.79
N GLU A 212 18.56 7.14 -17.48
CA GLU A 212 18.96 6.01 -18.32
C GLU A 212 18.32 6.09 -19.72
N TYR A 213 17.02 6.39 -19.79
CA TYR A 213 16.29 6.52 -21.05
C TYR A 213 16.84 7.67 -21.92
N SER A 214 17.10 8.82 -21.31
CA SER A 214 17.58 10.03 -21.99
C SER A 214 19.10 10.08 -22.16
N GLN A 215 19.84 9.11 -21.63
CA GLN A 215 21.30 9.05 -21.62
C GLN A 215 21.96 10.31 -21.01
N ILE A 216 21.30 10.91 -20.01
CA ILE A 216 21.80 12.05 -19.26
C ILE A 216 22.33 11.53 -17.92
N ASP A 217 23.55 11.91 -17.55
CA ASP A 217 24.04 11.63 -16.19
C ASP A 217 23.20 12.44 -15.19
N PRO A 218 22.51 11.80 -14.23
CA PRO A 218 21.75 12.52 -13.22
C PRO A 218 22.59 13.58 -12.51
N SER A 219 23.89 13.36 -12.29
CA SER A 219 24.76 14.30 -11.58
C SER A 219 24.94 15.64 -12.32
N ASP A 220 24.73 15.68 -13.64
CA ASP A 220 24.84 16.89 -14.46
C ASP A 220 23.60 17.81 -14.38
N VAL A 221 22.54 17.37 -13.71
CA VAL A 221 21.26 18.10 -13.60
C VAL A 221 20.97 18.42 -12.14
N GLU A 222 20.96 19.70 -11.80
CA GLU A 222 20.61 20.15 -10.45
C GLU A 222 19.10 20.09 -10.18
N ALA A 223 18.74 19.89 -8.91
CA ALA A 223 17.34 19.92 -8.49
C ALA A 223 16.75 21.33 -8.69
N ASN A 224 15.50 21.42 -9.15
CA ASN A 224 14.86 22.72 -9.35
C ASN A 224 14.68 23.45 -8.00
N ALA A 225 15.45 24.52 -7.78
CA ALA A 225 15.50 25.27 -6.53
C ALA A 225 14.17 25.95 -6.16
N SER A 226 13.32 26.29 -7.14
CA SER A 226 11.99 26.88 -6.88
C SER A 226 10.96 25.85 -6.41
N MET A 227 11.30 24.57 -6.43
CA MET A 227 10.45 23.43 -6.08
C MET A 227 10.92 22.72 -4.80
N LYS A 228 11.99 23.20 -4.16
CA LYS A 228 12.37 22.74 -2.83
C LYS A 228 11.22 23.05 -1.87
N SER A 229 10.60 22.01 -1.36
CA SER A 229 9.55 22.09 -0.35
C SER A 229 9.97 23.04 0.77
N SER A 230 9.12 24.02 1.09
CA SER A 230 9.26 24.84 2.30
C SER A 230 9.14 24.04 3.61
N PHE A 231 8.83 22.75 3.50
CA PHE A 231 8.80 21.78 4.60
C PHE A 231 10.02 20.85 4.64
N ALA A 232 10.95 20.96 3.67
CA ALA A 232 12.27 20.34 3.80
C ALA A 232 13.12 21.20 4.77
N PRO A 233 13.70 20.65 5.84
CA PRO A 233 14.61 21.42 6.67
C PRO A 233 15.82 21.82 5.80
N ALA A 234 16.00 23.13 5.63
CA ALA A 234 17.18 23.69 4.99
C ALA A 234 18.43 23.32 5.80
N ASP A 235 19.43 22.79 5.11
CA ASP A 235 20.85 22.71 5.47
C ASP A 235 21.18 22.80 6.97
N VAL A 236 21.32 21.65 7.62
CA VAL A 236 22.17 21.51 8.82
C VAL A 236 23.49 20.87 8.42
N ALA A 237 24.34 21.69 7.81
CA ALA A 237 25.78 21.52 7.91
C ALA A 237 26.40 22.83 8.41
N ALA A 238 27.22 22.70 9.46
CA ALA A 238 28.09 23.72 10.06
C ALA A 238 27.46 24.77 11.00
N ASP A 239 27.04 24.32 12.19
CA ASP A 239 27.41 24.89 13.51
C ASP A 239 26.39 24.45 14.57
N SER A 240 26.69 23.38 15.32
CA SER A 240 25.89 23.01 16.49
C SER A 240 26.19 23.98 17.66
N PRO A 241 25.22 24.76 18.16
CA PRO A 241 25.38 25.45 19.43
C PRO A 241 25.28 24.42 20.55
N LYS A 242 26.31 24.39 21.39
CA LYS A 242 26.36 23.58 22.62
C LYS A 242 25.12 23.81 23.47
N THR A 243 24.53 22.72 23.95
CA THR A 243 23.47 22.72 24.96
C THR A 243 23.91 23.44 26.24
N PRO A 244 23.10 24.38 26.79
CA PRO A 244 23.28 24.83 28.18
C PRO A 244 22.67 23.82 29.16
N PRO A 245 23.18 23.71 30.39
CA PRO A 245 22.75 22.71 31.36
C PRO A 245 21.39 23.06 31.97
N LEU A 246 20.52 22.06 32.12
CA LEU A 246 19.28 22.17 32.90
C LEU A 246 19.61 22.42 34.39
N GLY A 247 19.12 23.53 34.91
CA GLY A 247 19.06 23.82 36.34
C GLY A 247 17.81 24.65 36.65
N GLY A 248 16.91 24.10 37.45
CA GLY A 248 15.71 24.77 37.96
C GLY A 248 14.65 23.78 38.42
N GLU A 249 14.68 23.41 39.70
CA GLU A 249 13.68 22.57 40.38
C GLU A 249 12.51 23.42 40.95
N PRO A 250 11.43 22.81 41.49
CA PRO A 250 10.06 23.06 41.08
C PRO A 250 9.24 23.88 42.09
N ASP A 251 8.08 24.40 41.67
CA ASP A 251 7.03 24.68 42.64
C ASP A 251 5.61 24.42 42.08
N LEU A 252 5.02 23.35 42.60
CA LEU A 252 3.64 22.91 42.43
C LEU A 252 2.88 23.06 43.76
N PHE A 253 3.04 24.17 44.48
CA PHE A 253 2.09 24.53 45.54
C PHE A 253 0.74 24.95 44.96
N ALA A 254 -0.16 23.98 44.80
CA ALA A 254 -1.54 24.16 45.22
C ALA A 254 -2.13 22.84 45.75
N ARG A 255 -2.39 22.85 47.05
CA ARG A 255 -2.75 21.72 47.93
C ARG A 255 -4.17 21.19 47.70
N GLY A 256 -4.32 19.87 47.87
CA GLY A 256 -5.55 19.18 48.27
C GLY A 256 -5.20 17.90 49.04
N THR A 257 -5.76 17.73 50.22
CA THR A 257 -5.28 16.93 51.36
C THR A 257 -5.84 15.50 51.47
N ALA A 258 -4.95 14.57 51.84
CA ALA A 258 -5.02 13.47 52.85
C ALA A 258 -6.07 12.31 52.83
N GLU A 259 -5.50 11.08 52.85
CA GLU A 259 -5.86 9.86 53.62
C GLU A 259 -7.22 9.14 53.33
N LYS A 260 -7.42 7.81 53.39
CA LYS A 260 -6.75 6.66 54.03
C LYS A 260 -7.30 5.32 53.46
N THR A 261 -6.43 4.31 53.36
CA THR A 261 -6.61 2.85 53.61
C THR A 261 -7.91 2.09 53.26
N SER A 262 -7.75 0.94 52.59
CA SER A 262 -8.20 -0.36 53.13
C SER A 262 -7.55 -1.56 52.42
N ASN A 263 -6.95 -2.44 53.21
CA ASN A 263 -6.49 -3.79 52.88
C ASN A 263 -7.65 -4.70 52.40
N ALA A 264 -7.36 -5.62 51.47
CA ALA A 264 -7.91 -6.98 51.51
C ALA A 264 -7.13 -7.94 50.59
N GLY A 265 -6.64 -9.05 51.18
CA GLY A 265 -6.51 -10.33 50.47
C GLY A 265 -5.11 -10.81 50.08
N GLN A 266 -4.28 -11.22 51.06
CA GLN A 266 -3.15 -12.12 50.81
C GLN A 266 -3.66 -13.51 50.41
N TRP A 267 -3.20 -14.03 49.28
CA TRP A 267 -3.22 -15.46 48.97
C TRP A 267 -1.79 -15.99 48.91
N THR A 268 -1.48 -16.92 49.81
CA THR A 268 -0.16 -17.54 49.96
C THR A 268 -0.10 -18.83 49.14
N GLY A 269 0.53 -18.76 47.97
CA GLY A 269 0.93 -19.92 47.18
C GLY A 269 2.38 -19.72 46.75
N SER A 270 3.31 -20.43 47.37
CA SER A 270 4.73 -20.38 47.06
C SER A 270 5.02 -20.94 45.66
N GLN A 271 5.49 -20.08 44.75
CA GLN A 271 6.06 -20.46 43.45
C GLN A 271 7.58 -20.20 43.40
N PRO A 272 8.33 -20.94 42.57
CA PRO A 272 9.79 -21.00 42.62
C PRO A 272 10.44 -19.71 42.12
N LYS A 273 11.57 -19.34 42.74
CA LYS A 273 12.40 -18.18 42.37
C LYS A 273 12.91 -18.29 40.93
N GLN A 274 12.29 -17.57 40.01
CA GLN A 274 12.97 -17.01 38.84
C GLN A 274 13.33 -15.55 39.14
N ALA A 275 14.54 -15.16 38.75
CA ALA A 275 15.14 -13.86 39.03
C ALA A 275 14.32 -12.73 38.38
N ALA A 276 13.37 -12.17 39.13
CA ALA A 276 12.70 -10.94 38.78
C ALA A 276 13.66 -9.77 39.03
N ALA A 277 14.20 -9.20 37.95
CA ALA A 277 14.64 -7.81 37.99
C ALA A 277 13.44 -6.95 38.42
N SER A 278 13.62 -6.13 39.45
CA SER A 278 12.53 -5.40 40.11
C SER A 278 11.81 -4.45 39.16
N ALA A 279 10.62 -4.82 38.70
CA ALA A 279 9.71 -3.93 37.98
C ALA A 279 8.83 -3.16 38.98
N ASN A 280 9.40 -2.13 39.62
CA ASN A 280 8.68 -1.23 40.54
C ASN A 280 7.86 -0.13 39.81
N GLY A 281 7.37 -0.42 38.60
CA GLY A 281 6.61 0.52 37.77
C GLY A 281 5.16 0.06 37.53
N PRO A 282 4.26 0.97 37.08
CA PRO A 282 2.87 0.61 36.79
C PRO A 282 2.79 -0.42 35.66
N GLN A 283 2.12 -1.54 35.91
CA GLN A 283 1.90 -2.61 34.93
C GLN A 283 0.84 -2.21 33.90
N THR A 284 1.26 -1.44 32.89
CA THR A 284 0.39 -0.97 31.81
C THR A 284 0.90 -1.48 30.45
N PRO A 285 0.03 -1.57 29.42
CA PRO A 285 0.46 -1.90 28.06
C PRO A 285 1.57 -0.96 27.55
N LYS A 286 1.50 0.33 27.92
CA LYS A 286 2.52 1.32 27.59
C LYS A 286 3.86 1.01 28.27
N ALA A 287 3.85 0.71 29.56
CA ALA A 287 5.08 0.34 30.29
C ALA A 287 5.75 -0.92 29.69
N LEU A 288 4.97 -1.91 29.26
CA LEU A 288 5.52 -3.09 28.57
C LEU A 288 6.12 -2.71 27.20
N ALA A 289 5.44 -1.87 26.42
CA ALA A 289 5.96 -1.40 25.13
C ALA A 289 7.29 -0.63 25.30
N ASP A 290 7.35 0.28 26.27
CA ASP A 290 8.56 1.07 26.57
C ASP A 290 9.72 0.16 27.03
N ALA A 291 9.44 -0.84 27.89
CA ALA A 291 10.43 -1.81 28.34
C ALA A 291 10.98 -2.67 27.19
N ARG A 292 10.12 -3.08 26.24
CA ARG A 292 10.54 -3.83 25.05
C ARG A 292 11.34 -2.98 24.07
N ALA A 293 11.01 -1.69 23.95
CA ALA A 293 11.79 -0.74 23.15
C ALA A 293 13.19 -0.52 23.75
N GLU A 294 13.32 -0.48 25.07
CA GLU A 294 14.63 -0.40 25.74
C GLU A 294 15.44 -1.70 25.60
N GLU A 295 14.79 -2.86 25.74
CA GLU A 295 15.42 -4.16 25.50
C GLU A 295 15.93 -4.27 24.05
N ALA A 296 15.13 -3.83 23.09
CA ALA A 296 15.49 -3.80 21.67
C ALA A 296 16.76 -2.96 21.41
N ARG A 297 16.84 -1.75 21.98
CA ARG A 297 17.99 -0.84 21.81
C ARG A 297 19.27 -1.34 22.48
N SER A 298 19.16 -2.13 23.55
CA SER A 298 20.30 -2.64 24.31
C SER A 298 20.81 -4.01 23.83
N ALA A 299 19.96 -4.81 23.16
CA ALA A 299 20.29 -6.16 22.72
C ALA A 299 21.17 -6.16 21.46
N LYS A 300 22.46 -6.48 21.63
CA LYS A 300 23.42 -6.58 20.52
C LYS A 300 23.14 -7.78 19.60
N PHE A 301 23.42 -7.60 18.33
CA PHE A 301 23.46 -8.69 17.34
C PHE A 301 24.79 -9.42 17.41
N ASN A 302 24.74 -10.75 17.30
CA ASN A 302 25.91 -11.60 17.22
C ASN A 302 25.69 -12.72 16.20
N ARG A 303 26.14 -12.46 14.97
CA ARG A 303 25.98 -13.36 13.83
C ARG A 303 26.76 -14.66 13.96
N THR A 304 27.81 -14.70 14.77
CA THR A 304 28.61 -15.93 14.97
C THR A 304 27.88 -17.01 15.76
N LYS A 305 26.70 -16.69 16.33
CA LYS A 305 25.83 -17.64 17.02
C LYS A 305 24.83 -18.33 16.08
N TYR A 306 24.69 -17.84 14.85
CA TYR A 306 23.76 -18.42 13.90
C TYR A 306 24.26 -19.77 13.41
N ALA A 307 23.34 -20.71 13.23
CA ALA A 307 23.66 -22.07 12.84
C ALA A 307 23.24 -22.36 11.39
N THR A 308 24.08 -23.10 10.67
CA THR A 308 23.71 -23.70 9.37
C THR A 308 23.30 -25.15 9.62
N ILE A 309 22.10 -25.53 9.18
CA ILE A 309 21.49 -26.83 9.47
C ILE A 309 21.64 -27.76 8.28
N SER A 310 22.57 -28.71 8.36
CA SER A 310 22.83 -29.69 7.30
C SER A 310 22.26 -31.08 7.60
N SER A 311 21.72 -31.31 8.79
CA SER A 311 21.17 -32.60 9.22
C SER A 311 19.71 -32.54 9.67
N ILE A 312 18.95 -33.59 9.35
CA ILE A 312 17.53 -33.69 9.74
C ILE A 312 17.35 -33.74 11.26
N ASP A 313 18.31 -34.28 11.99
CA ASP A 313 18.24 -34.39 13.45
C ASP A 313 18.49 -33.04 14.13
N GLU A 314 19.33 -32.17 13.55
CA GLU A 314 19.43 -30.77 13.98
C GLU A 314 18.14 -30.00 13.71
N LEU A 315 17.56 -30.16 12.52
CA LEU A 315 16.29 -29.53 12.17
C LEU A 315 15.19 -29.91 13.18
N LYS A 316 15.10 -31.19 13.54
CA LYS A 316 14.15 -31.66 14.57
C LYS A 316 14.36 -31.03 15.94
N ARG A 317 15.61 -30.72 16.33
CA ARG A 317 15.89 -30.03 17.60
C ARG A 317 15.36 -28.59 17.59
N TRP A 318 15.52 -27.88 16.47
CA TRP A 318 14.94 -26.53 16.30
C TRP A 318 13.41 -26.57 16.28
N ILE A 319 12.82 -27.55 15.61
CA ILE A 319 11.36 -27.76 15.59
C ILE A 319 10.82 -28.01 17.00
N ALA A 320 11.44 -28.92 17.75
CA ALA A 320 11.05 -29.20 19.13
C ALA A 320 11.16 -27.95 20.01
N ARG A 321 12.23 -27.16 19.84
CA ARG A 321 12.41 -25.89 20.56
C ARG A 321 11.31 -24.87 20.23
N ALA A 322 10.89 -24.78 18.98
CA ALA A 322 9.79 -23.91 18.56
C ALA A 322 8.44 -24.34 19.15
N PHE A 323 8.17 -25.65 19.23
CA PHE A 323 7.00 -26.18 19.93
C PHE A 323 7.03 -25.86 21.44
N ASP A 324 8.17 -26.04 22.10
CA ASP A 324 8.32 -25.72 23.53
C ASP A 324 8.06 -24.25 23.85
N LEU A 325 8.39 -23.36 22.91
CA LEU A 325 8.19 -21.91 23.05
C LEU A 325 6.79 -21.45 22.62
N GLY A 326 6.09 -22.23 21.80
CA GLY A 326 4.80 -21.85 21.20
C GLY A 326 4.91 -20.75 20.14
N GLN A 327 6.12 -20.44 19.66
CA GLN A 327 6.34 -19.43 18.62
C GLN A 327 7.67 -19.66 17.89
N VAL A 328 7.73 -19.22 16.64
CA VAL A 328 8.94 -19.22 15.82
C VAL A 328 8.88 -18.10 14.79
N ALA A 329 9.98 -17.36 14.61
CA ALA A 329 10.11 -16.48 13.47
C ALA A 329 10.74 -17.22 12.29
N LEU A 330 10.30 -16.94 11.07
CA LEU A 330 10.82 -17.59 9.88
C LEU A 330 10.95 -16.64 8.69
N THR A 331 11.78 -17.04 7.74
CA THR A 331 11.82 -16.50 6.36
C THR A 331 12.06 -17.64 5.38
N VAL A 332 11.46 -17.55 4.20
CA VAL A 332 11.67 -18.45 3.06
C VAL A 332 12.49 -17.70 2.02
N GLU A 333 13.62 -18.26 1.65
CA GLU A 333 14.51 -17.68 0.64
C GLU A 333 14.36 -18.45 -0.66
N THR A 334 14.19 -17.74 -1.77
CA THR A 334 13.86 -18.29 -3.08
C THR A 334 14.79 -17.77 -4.18
N ALA A 335 14.88 -18.50 -5.29
CA ALA A 335 15.69 -18.10 -6.44
C ALA A 335 15.06 -16.95 -7.26
N SER A 336 13.75 -16.77 -7.15
CA SER A 336 12.94 -15.79 -7.89
C SER A 336 12.12 -14.92 -6.95
N ALA A 337 11.82 -13.70 -7.40
CA ALA A 337 10.93 -12.76 -6.72
C ALA A 337 9.44 -12.97 -7.08
N ASP A 338 9.11 -13.87 -8.02
CA ASP A 338 7.73 -14.26 -8.31
C ASP A 338 7.33 -15.45 -7.44
N PRO A 339 6.43 -15.28 -6.45
CA PRO A 339 6.08 -16.35 -5.53
C PRO A 339 5.41 -17.54 -6.25
N MET A 340 4.77 -17.35 -7.41
CA MET A 340 4.09 -18.42 -8.14
C MET A 340 5.03 -19.31 -8.97
N GLN A 341 6.28 -18.90 -9.16
CA GLN A 341 7.30 -19.60 -9.94
C GLN A 341 8.60 -19.81 -9.14
N ALA A 342 8.60 -19.44 -7.86
CA ALA A 342 9.76 -19.46 -7.02
C ALA A 342 10.02 -20.85 -6.44
N ASP A 343 11.21 -21.40 -6.75
CA ASP A 343 11.74 -22.56 -6.05
C ASP A 343 12.37 -22.14 -4.70
N ILE A 344 12.11 -22.93 -3.66
CA ILE A 344 12.69 -22.71 -2.32
C ILE A 344 14.19 -23.04 -2.34
N CYS A 345 15.02 -22.06 -2.02
CA CYS A 345 16.46 -22.23 -1.83
C CYS A 345 16.82 -22.59 -0.39
N GLY A 346 16.07 -22.06 0.58
CA GLY A 346 16.20 -22.46 1.98
C GLY A 346 15.22 -21.75 2.89
N ILE A 347 15.20 -22.16 4.16
CA ILE A 347 14.29 -21.62 5.19
C ILE A 347 15.12 -21.27 6.42
N SER A 348 14.83 -20.12 7.02
CA SER A 348 15.43 -19.71 8.29
C SER A 348 14.43 -19.80 9.42
N LEU A 349 14.91 -20.11 10.63
CA LEU A 349 14.11 -20.09 11.86
C LEU A 349 14.83 -19.27 12.92
N ALA A 350 14.08 -18.55 13.75
CA ALA A 350 14.59 -17.96 14.98
C ALA A 350 13.65 -18.27 16.16
N THR A 351 14.23 -18.81 17.22
CA THR A 351 13.54 -19.17 18.47
C THR A 351 13.86 -18.20 19.61
N GLY A 352 14.86 -17.34 19.42
CA GLY A 352 15.31 -16.40 20.43
C GLY A 352 16.24 -15.33 19.86
N VAL A 353 16.55 -14.33 20.68
CA VAL A 353 17.49 -13.26 20.34
C VAL A 353 18.89 -13.85 20.18
N ASN A 354 19.48 -13.69 18.99
CA ASN A 354 20.71 -14.36 18.58
C ASN A 354 20.64 -15.90 18.54
N GLU A 355 19.43 -16.48 18.54
CA GLU A 355 19.18 -17.91 18.39
C GLU A 355 18.40 -18.13 17.09
N ALA A 356 19.15 -18.11 15.98
CA ALA A 356 18.61 -18.30 14.64
C ALA A 356 19.45 -19.31 13.83
N CYS A 357 18.81 -19.94 12.86
CA CYS A 357 19.45 -20.89 11.97
C CYS A 357 18.95 -20.75 10.53
N TYR A 358 19.75 -21.26 9.60
CA TYR A 358 19.41 -21.38 8.19
C TYR A 358 19.48 -22.83 7.73
N ILE A 359 18.47 -23.25 6.97
CA ILE A 359 18.32 -24.60 6.44
C ILE A 359 18.48 -24.51 4.91
N PRO A 360 19.68 -24.76 4.36
CA PRO A 360 19.91 -24.75 2.92
C PRO A 360 19.29 -25.99 2.26
N LEU A 361 18.53 -25.78 1.17
CA LEU A 361 17.75 -26.84 0.51
C LEU A 361 18.08 -27.02 -0.97
N ALA A 362 18.45 -25.95 -1.69
CA ALA A 362 18.67 -26.00 -3.14
C ALA A 362 19.79 -25.08 -3.66
N HIS A 363 20.79 -24.78 -2.83
CA HIS A 363 21.97 -24.03 -3.30
C HIS A 363 22.73 -24.81 -4.37
N THR A 364 23.15 -24.13 -5.43
CA THR A 364 23.91 -24.66 -6.56
C THR A 364 25.35 -24.15 -6.52
N LYS A 365 26.28 -24.95 -7.03
CA LYS A 365 27.66 -24.52 -7.18
C LYS A 365 27.75 -23.46 -8.28
N PRO A 366 28.64 -22.46 -8.16
CA PRO A 366 28.98 -21.60 -9.28
C PRO A 366 29.37 -22.46 -10.48
N GLY A 367 28.81 -22.17 -11.66
CA GLY A 367 29.12 -22.91 -12.88
C GLY A 367 30.63 -22.87 -13.17
N ASP A 368 31.20 -24.01 -13.54
CA ASP A 368 32.62 -24.16 -13.93
C ASP A 368 32.91 -23.69 -15.37
N GLY A 369 31.93 -23.05 -16.02
CA GLY A 369 31.99 -22.63 -17.42
C GLY A 369 31.73 -23.74 -18.44
N SER A 370 31.41 -24.97 -18.01
CA SER A 370 31.16 -26.10 -18.93
C SER A 370 29.73 -26.18 -19.49
N GLY A 371 28.83 -25.25 -19.13
CA GLY A 371 27.50 -25.12 -19.71
C GLY A 371 26.49 -24.40 -18.81
N LEU A 372 25.32 -24.07 -19.38
CA LEU A 372 24.23 -23.31 -18.73
C LEU A 372 23.64 -24.01 -17.47
N PHE A 373 23.92 -25.31 -17.26
CA PHE A 373 23.41 -26.15 -16.17
C PHE A 373 24.52 -26.90 -15.41
N ALA A 374 25.78 -26.46 -15.51
CA ALA A 374 26.93 -27.22 -15.03
C ALA A 374 27.14 -27.20 -13.50
N GLY A 375 26.51 -26.26 -12.79
CA GLY A 375 26.61 -26.14 -11.33
C GLY A 375 25.64 -27.09 -10.63
N GLY A 376 26.07 -28.32 -10.32
CA GLY A 376 25.29 -29.24 -9.49
C GLY A 376 25.02 -28.66 -8.08
N LEU A 377 24.20 -29.36 -7.28
CA LEU A 377 23.90 -28.96 -5.89
C LEU A 377 25.17 -28.80 -5.04
N ALA A 378 25.20 -27.75 -4.23
CA ALA A 378 26.20 -27.57 -3.19
C ALA A 378 26.10 -28.71 -2.15
N PRO A 379 27.22 -29.15 -1.56
CA PRO A 379 27.23 -30.25 -0.59
C PRO A 379 26.52 -29.87 0.72
N ASP A 380 26.27 -30.87 1.56
CA ASP A 380 25.80 -30.71 2.94
C ASP A 380 24.46 -29.97 3.10
N GLN A 381 23.54 -30.22 2.17
CA GLN A 381 22.17 -29.71 2.20
C GLN A 381 21.15 -30.83 2.50
N ILE A 382 20.10 -30.48 3.22
CA ILE A 382 18.97 -31.38 3.44
C ILE A 382 18.13 -31.40 2.15
N LYS A 383 17.64 -32.58 1.76
CA LYS A 383 16.68 -32.64 0.64
C LYS A 383 15.45 -31.81 0.98
N ALA A 384 15.08 -30.90 0.07
CA ALA A 384 13.93 -30.00 0.26
C ALA A 384 12.66 -30.73 0.73
N ALA A 385 12.32 -31.86 0.08
CA ALA A 385 11.14 -32.65 0.46
C ALA A 385 11.19 -33.17 1.90
N ASP A 386 12.36 -33.61 2.38
CA ASP A 386 12.52 -34.15 3.74
C ASP A 386 12.43 -33.03 4.79
N ALA A 387 13.02 -31.87 4.50
CA ALA A 387 12.96 -30.69 5.36
C ALA A 387 11.53 -30.13 5.46
N LEU A 388 10.83 -29.98 4.32
CA LEU A 388 9.45 -29.51 4.28
C LEU A 388 8.49 -30.49 4.97
N ALA A 389 8.69 -31.80 4.80
CA ALA A 389 7.91 -32.81 5.52
C ALA A 389 8.13 -32.72 7.04
N ALA A 390 9.35 -32.44 7.50
CA ALA A 390 9.64 -32.26 8.92
C ALA A 390 9.09 -30.94 9.50
N LEU A 391 9.12 -29.86 8.71
CA LEU A 391 8.62 -28.54 9.12
C LEU A 391 7.10 -28.43 9.08
N LYS A 392 6.43 -29.18 8.19
CA LYS A 392 4.98 -29.08 7.97
C LYS A 392 4.17 -29.14 9.28
N PRO A 393 4.38 -30.11 10.20
CA PRO A 393 3.65 -30.12 11.47
C PRO A 393 3.79 -28.83 12.27
N LEU A 394 4.98 -28.22 12.33
CA LEU A 394 5.21 -26.96 13.03
C LEU A 394 4.48 -25.78 12.36
N LEU A 395 4.58 -25.70 11.04
CA LEU A 395 4.05 -24.57 10.26
C LEU A 395 2.52 -24.57 10.20
N THR A 396 1.87 -25.73 10.28
CA THR A 396 0.41 -25.85 10.29
C THR A 396 -0.20 -25.92 11.70
N ASP A 397 0.61 -26.04 12.75
CA ASP A 397 0.09 -26.22 14.11
C ASP A 397 -0.52 -24.92 14.68
N ALA A 398 -1.75 -25.02 15.19
CA ALA A 398 -2.49 -23.87 15.72
C ALA A 398 -1.92 -23.32 17.04
N GLY A 399 -1.14 -24.13 17.78
CA GLY A 399 -0.54 -23.77 19.06
C GLY A 399 0.83 -23.10 18.94
N VAL A 400 1.43 -23.07 17.74
CA VAL A 400 2.71 -22.38 17.49
C VAL A 400 2.50 -21.17 16.61
N LEU A 401 2.85 -19.98 17.10
CA LEU A 401 2.77 -18.73 16.34
C LEU A 401 3.91 -18.63 15.31
N LYS A 402 3.58 -18.39 14.04
CA LYS A 402 4.57 -18.13 12.98
C LYS A 402 4.73 -16.64 12.78
N ILE A 403 5.94 -16.13 12.96
CA ILE A 403 6.24 -14.70 12.89
C ILE A 403 7.10 -14.46 11.64
N GLY A 404 6.72 -13.49 10.81
CA GLY A 404 7.47 -13.17 9.60
C GLY A 404 7.49 -11.69 9.29
N HIS A 405 8.08 -11.38 8.14
CA HIS A 405 8.12 -10.04 7.57
C HIS A 405 7.83 -10.18 6.09
N ASP A 406 6.68 -9.67 5.65
CA ASP A 406 6.12 -9.92 4.30
C ASP A 406 5.69 -11.39 4.08
N LEU A 407 4.96 -11.96 5.06
CA LEU A 407 4.55 -13.36 5.10
C LEU A 407 3.68 -13.79 3.92
N LYS A 408 3.03 -12.85 3.23
CA LYS A 408 2.22 -13.18 2.06
C LYS A 408 3.05 -13.87 0.97
N PHE A 409 4.32 -13.48 0.82
CA PHE A 409 5.21 -14.16 -0.09
C PHE A 409 5.51 -15.59 0.40
N ASP A 410 5.92 -15.74 1.65
CA ASP A 410 6.27 -17.02 2.26
C ASP A 410 5.10 -18.02 2.23
N THR A 411 3.87 -17.56 2.53
CA THR A 411 2.67 -18.40 2.56
C THR A 411 2.33 -18.93 1.16
N VAL A 412 2.43 -18.10 0.11
CA VAL A 412 2.17 -18.54 -1.27
C VAL A 412 3.19 -19.58 -1.73
N VAL A 413 4.46 -19.40 -1.38
CA VAL A 413 5.53 -20.36 -1.71
C VAL A 413 5.30 -21.68 -0.97
N LEU A 414 5.02 -21.64 0.34
CA LEU A 414 4.77 -22.84 1.14
C LEU A 414 3.48 -23.57 0.74
N ALA A 415 2.44 -22.85 0.30
CA ALA A 415 1.17 -23.42 -0.16
C ALA A 415 1.37 -24.31 -1.40
N GLN A 416 2.31 -23.99 -2.28
CA GLN A 416 2.65 -24.85 -3.43
C GLN A 416 3.24 -26.20 -3.01
N HIS A 417 3.81 -26.28 -1.81
CA HIS A 417 4.27 -27.51 -1.18
C HIS A 417 3.23 -28.14 -0.25
N GLY A 418 1.97 -27.68 -0.31
CA GLY A 418 0.86 -28.20 0.50
C GLY A 418 1.02 -27.90 1.99
N ILE A 419 1.67 -26.79 2.35
CA ILE A 419 1.83 -26.29 3.71
C ILE A 419 0.99 -25.02 3.83
N ASP A 420 -0.13 -25.11 4.55
CA ASP A 420 -0.99 -23.97 4.86
C ASP A 420 -0.61 -23.41 6.24
N MET A 421 0.16 -22.32 6.23
CA MET A 421 0.80 -21.81 7.43
C MET A 421 -0.16 -20.96 8.27
N ALA A 422 -0.43 -21.39 9.50
CA ALA A 422 -1.28 -20.67 10.45
C ALA A 422 -1.02 -21.14 11.91
N PRO A 423 -1.17 -20.27 12.93
CA PRO A 423 -1.44 -18.83 12.88
C PRO A 423 -0.19 -18.01 12.57
N LEU A 424 -0.40 -16.81 12.00
CA LEU A 424 0.66 -15.94 11.50
C LEU A 424 0.67 -14.55 12.14
N GLU A 425 1.84 -13.91 12.19
CA GLU A 425 2.05 -12.51 12.57
C GLU A 425 3.02 -11.87 11.59
N ASP A 426 2.62 -10.78 10.96
CA ASP A 426 3.46 -10.08 9.99
C ASP A 426 3.95 -8.74 10.53
N THR A 427 5.26 -8.67 10.76
CA THR A 427 5.90 -7.48 11.32
C THR A 427 5.82 -6.25 10.40
N ILE A 428 5.72 -6.41 9.08
CA ILE A 428 5.56 -5.27 8.17
C ILE A 428 4.19 -4.61 8.38
N LEU A 429 3.14 -5.43 8.50
CA LEU A 429 1.77 -4.97 8.71
C LEU A 429 1.59 -4.39 10.13
N ILE A 430 2.19 -5.02 11.15
CA ILE A 430 2.20 -4.45 12.51
C ILE A 430 2.85 -3.07 12.50
N SER A 431 4.00 -2.92 11.81
CA SER A 431 4.69 -1.64 11.68
C SER A 431 3.84 -0.60 10.95
N TYR A 432 3.21 -1.00 9.84
CA TYR A 432 2.32 -0.14 9.06
C TYR A 432 1.16 0.39 9.91
N VAL A 433 0.44 -0.49 10.61
CA VAL A 433 -0.69 -0.08 11.47
C VAL A 433 -0.28 0.90 12.57
N LEU A 434 0.95 0.77 13.08
CA LEU A 434 1.44 1.64 14.15
C LEU A 434 1.89 3.02 13.62
N ASP A 435 2.60 3.05 12.50
CA ASP A 435 3.41 4.20 12.09
C ASP A 435 3.24 4.56 10.59
N ALA A 436 2.10 4.23 9.98
CA ALA A 436 1.78 4.58 8.59
C ALA A 436 2.05 6.07 8.28
N GLY A 437 2.82 6.32 7.22
CA GLY A 437 3.18 7.67 6.77
C GLY A 437 4.21 8.40 7.65
N ARG A 438 4.67 7.79 8.75
CA ARG A 438 5.67 8.37 9.67
C ARG A 438 7.04 7.75 9.56
N ALA A 439 7.10 6.48 9.15
CA ALA A 439 8.33 5.72 9.03
C ALA A 439 8.32 4.86 7.77
N LYS A 440 9.50 4.43 7.35
CA LYS A 440 9.64 3.36 6.37
C LYS A 440 9.39 2.02 7.05
N HIS A 441 8.73 1.11 6.33
CA HIS A 441 8.37 -0.21 6.84
C HIS A 441 9.21 -1.33 6.24
N ASP A 442 10.16 -1.00 5.35
CA ASP A 442 11.10 -1.99 4.85
C ASP A 442 12.02 -2.52 5.96
N TYR A 443 12.42 -3.77 5.77
CA TYR A 443 13.20 -4.53 6.74
C TYR A 443 14.50 -3.81 7.18
N GLU A 444 15.25 -3.22 6.25
CA GLU A 444 16.54 -2.55 6.54
C GLU A 444 16.31 -1.29 7.39
N SER A 445 15.35 -0.45 7.00
CA SER A 445 15.01 0.78 7.73
C SER A 445 14.51 0.47 9.15
N LEU A 446 13.70 -0.58 9.32
CA LEU A 446 13.20 -0.99 10.63
C LEU A 446 14.31 -1.54 11.53
N ALA A 447 15.23 -2.33 10.98
CA ALA A 447 16.39 -2.84 11.72
C ALA A 447 17.28 -1.70 12.22
N GLU A 448 17.55 -0.71 11.36
CA GLU A 448 18.33 0.47 11.71
C GLU A 448 17.60 1.34 12.75
N SER A 449 16.32 1.65 12.55
CA SER A 449 15.59 2.56 13.44
C SER A 449 15.39 2.00 14.85
N TRP A 450 15.09 0.70 14.97
CA TRP A 450 14.77 0.10 16.27
C TRP A 450 16.00 -0.39 17.02
N PHE A 451 17.03 -0.84 16.30
CA PHE A 451 18.17 -1.50 16.91
C PHE A 451 19.51 -0.81 16.64
N GLY A 452 19.55 0.24 15.81
CA GLY A 452 20.80 0.83 15.35
C GLY A 452 21.67 -0.18 14.58
N HIS A 453 21.05 -1.19 13.97
CA HIS A 453 21.73 -2.33 13.37
C HIS A 453 21.62 -2.28 11.86
N LYS A 454 22.77 -2.24 11.18
CA LYS A 454 22.83 -2.32 9.72
C LYS A 454 22.74 -3.78 9.29
N ALA A 455 21.54 -4.18 8.88
CA ALA A 455 21.30 -5.52 8.33
C ALA A 455 22.08 -5.73 7.02
N ILE A 456 22.38 -6.99 6.69
CA ILE A 456 23.00 -7.38 5.43
C ILE A 456 21.97 -7.13 4.32
N GLY A 457 22.32 -6.27 3.37
CA GLY A 457 21.43 -5.95 2.25
C GLY A 457 21.42 -7.04 1.19
N PHE A 458 20.27 -7.31 0.58
CA PHE A 458 20.15 -8.33 -0.47
C PHE A 458 21.11 -8.08 -1.65
N GLY A 459 21.29 -6.81 -2.04
CA GLY A 459 22.22 -6.43 -3.10
C GLY A 459 23.70 -6.65 -2.75
N GLU A 460 24.07 -6.57 -1.47
CA GLU A 460 25.42 -6.90 -1.00
C GLU A 460 25.68 -8.41 -1.13
N LEU A 461 24.64 -9.22 -0.90
CA LEU A 461 24.72 -10.67 -0.97
C LEU A 461 24.86 -11.17 -2.41
N ILE A 462 24.00 -10.71 -3.32
CA ILE A 462 23.94 -11.23 -4.69
C ILE A 462 24.84 -10.49 -5.68
N GLY A 463 25.40 -9.33 -5.30
CA GLY A 463 26.20 -8.49 -6.18
C GLY A 463 25.38 -7.66 -7.18
N SER A 464 26.07 -6.99 -8.10
CA SER A 464 25.46 -6.07 -9.07
C SER A 464 26.01 -6.25 -10.49
N GLY A 465 25.23 -5.80 -11.49
CA GLY A 465 25.62 -5.84 -12.91
C GLY A 465 25.94 -7.25 -13.39
N LYS A 466 27.07 -7.41 -14.09
CA LYS A 466 27.54 -8.70 -14.64
C LYS A 466 27.94 -9.72 -13.57
N ASN A 467 28.17 -9.28 -12.33
CA ASN A 467 28.53 -10.15 -11.21
C ASN A 467 27.32 -10.53 -10.35
N ARG A 468 26.10 -10.14 -10.75
CA ARG A 468 24.89 -10.49 -10.03
C ARG A 468 24.63 -11.99 -10.20
N VAL A 469 24.50 -12.70 -9.09
CA VAL A 469 24.13 -14.12 -9.05
C VAL A 469 22.68 -14.29 -8.60
N ALA A 470 22.08 -15.43 -8.93
CA ALA A 470 20.81 -15.83 -8.33
C ALA A 470 21.03 -16.28 -6.88
N TYR A 471 19.98 -16.27 -6.04
CA TYR A 471 20.14 -16.56 -4.62
C TYR A 471 20.62 -17.99 -4.35
N ASP A 472 20.19 -18.96 -5.18
CA ASP A 472 20.65 -20.35 -5.12
C ASP A 472 22.15 -20.48 -5.41
N GLN A 473 22.79 -19.52 -6.06
CA GLN A 473 24.22 -19.54 -6.38
C GLN A 473 25.07 -18.82 -5.32
N VAL A 474 24.44 -18.26 -4.27
CA VAL A 474 25.15 -17.64 -3.16
C VAL A 474 25.81 -18.73 -2.32
N PRO A 475 27.09 -18.57 -1.89
CA PRO A 475 27.71 -19.52 -0.97
C PRO A 475 26.88 -19.74 0.29
N VAL A 476 26.68 -21.00 0.68
CA VAL A 476 25.80 -21.39 1.79
C VAL A 476 26.16 -20.67 3.09
N GLU A 477 27.45 -20.42 3.35
CA GLU A 477 27.91 -19.72 4.55
C GLU A 477 27.40 -18.27 4.59
N LYS A 478 27.42 -17.57 3.45
CA LYS A 478 26.92 -16.19 3.33
C LYS A 478 25.40 -16.15 3.38
N ALA A 479 24.74 -17.09 2.68
CA ALA A 479 23.29 -17.23 2.72
C ALA A 479 22.81 -17.53 4.15
N ALA A 480 23.54 -18.36 4.89
CA ALA A 480 23.21 -18.68 6.28
C ALA A 480 23.33 -17.46 7.20
N GLU A 481 24.40 -16.67 7.08
CA GLU A 481 24.55 -15.45 7.87
C GLU A 481 23.43 -14.44 7.57
N TYR A 482 23.14 -14.21 6.29
CA TYR A 482 22.07 -13.30 5.83
C TYR A 482 20.68 -13.75 6.29
N ALA A 483 20.31 -15.00 5.98
CA ALA A 483 18.95 -15.47 6.18
C ALA A 483 18.65 -15.71 7.67
N ALA A 484 19.63 -16.15 8.46
CA ALA A 484 19.46 -16.28 9.92
C ALA A 484 19.35 -14.91 10.60
N GLU A 485 20.09 -13.89 10.14
CA GLU A 485 19.90 -12.51 10.59
C GLU A 485 18.47 -12.02 10.29
N ARG A 486 17.93 -12.34 9.12
CA ARG A 486 16.55 -12.05 8.75
C ARG A 486 15.55 -12.59 9.76
N ALA A 487 15.64 -13.87 10.10
CA ALA A 487 14.76 -14.45 11.11
C ALA A 487 14.95 -13.83 12.52
N ASP A 488 16.19 -13.55 12.95
CA ASP A 488 16.46 -12.93 14.28
C ASP A 488 15.89 -11.51 14.38
N VAL A 489 16.13 -10.66 13.37
CA VAL A 489 15.56 -9.31 13.31
C VAL A 489 14.04 -9.36 13.30
N THR A 490 13.44 -10.24 12.50
CA THR A 490 11.98 -10.42 12.46
C THR A 490 11.41 -10.75 13.84
N LEU A 491 12.04 -11.68 14.56
CA LEU A 491 11.64 -12.01 15.94
C LEU A 491 11.74 -10.79 16.87
N ARG A 492 12.84 -10.02 16.77
CA ARG A 492 13.05 -8.81 17.57
C ARG A 492 12.04 -7.71 17.25
N LEU A 493 11.72 -7.51 15.97
CA LEU A 493 10.70 -6.57 15.52
C LEU A 493 9.35 -6.94 16.12
N TRP A 494 8.95 -8.20 16.04
CA TRP A 494 7.70 -8.64 16.67
C TRP A 494 7.67 -8.38 18.18
N ARG A 495 8.78 -8.67 18.89
CA ARG A 495 8.90 -8.43 20.34
C ARG A 495 8.74 -6.96 20.74
N VAL A 496 9.16 -6.01 19.89
CA VAL A 496 9.02 -4.57 20.17
C VAL A 496 7.70 -3.99 19.64
N LEU A 497 7.23 -4.45 18.48
CA LEU A 497 6.05 -3.90 17.81
C LEU A 497 4.74 -4.47 18.36
N LYS A 498 4.62 -5.78 18.61
CA LYS A 498 3.34 -6.39 19.02
C LYS A 498 2.76 -5.76 20.30
N PRO A 499 3.52 -5.49 21.38
CA PRO A 499 2.98 -4.83 22.57
C PRO A 499 2.48 -3.40 22.32
N ARG A 500 3.05 -2.70 21.32
CA ARG A 500 2.63 -1.34 20.95
C ARG A 500 1.20 -1.33 20.41
N LEU A 501 0.74 -2.36 19.71
CA LEU A 501 -0.65 -2.42 19.21
C LEU A 501 -1.67 -2.19 20.32
N MET A 502 -1.43 -2.75 21.51
CA MET A 502 -2.27 -2.55 22.69
C MET A 502 -2.05 -1.18 23.33
N ALA A 503 -0.80 -0.73 23.43
CA ALA A 503 -0.47 0.57 24.00
C ALA A 503 -1.12 1.73 23.22
N TYR A 504 -1.17 1.64 21.89
CA TYR A 504 -1.75 2.65 21.01
C TYR A 504 -3.20 2.34 20.60
N ARG A 505 -3.79 1.24 21.10
CA ARG A 505 -5.19 0.84 20.84
C ARG A 505 -5.53 0.62 19.35
N VAL A 506 -4.55 0.17 18.57
CA VAL A 506 -4.72 -0.13 17.13
C VAL A 506 -4.75 -1.63 16.83
N ASN A 507 -4.75 -2.49 17.87
CA ASN A 507 -4.79 -3.94 17.69
C ASN A 507 -5.99 -4.44 16.88
N THR A 508 -7.18 -3.84 17.05
CA THR A 508 -8.36 -4.25 16.29
C THR A 508 -8.17 -4.06 14.78
N VAL A 509 -7.54 -2.96 14.36
CA VAL A 509 -7.23 -2.70 12.95
C VAL A 509 -6.32 -3.80 12.42
N TYR A 510 -5.22 -4.10 13.13
CA TYR A 510 -4.31 -5.16 12.73
C TYR A 510 -4.99 -6.54 12.66
N GLU A 511 -5.71 -6.95 13.71
CA GLU A 511 -6.27 -8.30 13.81
C GLU A 511 -7.45 -8.56 12.87
N THR A 512 -8.25 -7.53 12.56
CA THR A 512 -9.51 -7.68 11.81
C THR A 512 -9.46 -7.17 10.38
N LEU A 513 -8.52 -6.27 10.07
CA LEU A 513 -8.36 -5.71 8.72
C LEU A 513 -7.08 -6.23 8.07
N GLU A 514 -5.92 -6.00 8.66
CA GLU A 514 -4.65 -6.27 7.98
C GLU A 514 -4.28 -7.76 7.97
N ARG A 515 -4.29 -8.43 9.13
CA ARG A 515 -3.85 -9.83 9.25
C ARG A 515 -4.66 -10.79 8.37
N PRO A 516 -6.00 -10.65 8.22
CA PRO A 516 -6.78 -11.52 7.33
C PRO A 516 -6.53 -11.33 5.82
N LEU A 517 -5.76 -10.32 5.40
CA LEU A 517 -5.42 -10.08 3.99
C LEU A 517 -4.15 -10.82 3.54
N VAL A 518 -3.40 -11.38 4.50
CA VAL A 518 -2.30 -12.33 4.29
C VAL A 518 -2.90 -13.71 4.06
#